data_AF-A0AAE1THD7-F1
#
_entry.id   AF-A0AAE1THD7-F1
#
_cell.length_a   1.000
_cell.length_b   1.000
_cell.length_c   1.000
_cell.angle_alpha   90.00
_cell.angle_beta   90.00
_cell.angle_gamma   90.00
#
_symmetry.space_group_name_H-M   'P 1'
#
loop_
_entity.id
_entity.type
_entity.pdbx_description
1 polymer ?
#
loop_
_entity_poly.entity_id
_entity_poly.type
_entity_poly.pdbx_seq_one_letter_code
_entity_poly.pdbx_strand_id
1 'polypeptide(L)'
;MVALLGIPRKPMIKDNATSGTIFGHRKGRVSLTIQEDPHCMPFFLIELPMYTSAQNKEMASDIWRIALESETKTQKKKLMEEFVWAVYCNGKKSGLFNKEEAVMGEDEMYVMQHLRGASMGAGVIPSLLSEKESPDGELMYMRARF
;
A
#
# COMPACT_ATOMS: atom_id res chain seq x y z
N MET A 1 -2.25 7.22 35.84
CA MET A 1 -1.17 8.09 35.34
C MET A 1 -0.31 7.21 34.44
N VAL A 2 -0.15 7.37 33.13
CA VAL A 2 -0.31 8.50 32.20
C VAL A 2 -0.75 7.87 30.86
N ALA A 3 -1.85 8.33 30.28
CA ALA A 3 -2.19 7.98 28.90
C ALA A 3 -1.25 8.75 27.98
N LEU A 4 -0.35 8.05 27.28
CA LEU A 4 0.44 8.59 26.18
C LEU A 4 -0.47 8.79 24.95
N LEU A 5 -1.47 9.67 25.08
CA LEU A 5 -2.17 10.20 23.93
C LEU A 5 -1.19 11.17 23.26
N GLY A 6 -0.50 10.66 22.24
CA GLY A 6 0.40 11.44 21.41
C GLY A 6 -0.29 12.73 20.98
N ILE A 7 0.39 13.86 21.22
CA ILE A 7 -0.07 15.19 20.80
C ILE A 7 -0.41 15.12 19.31
N PRO A 8 -1.62 15.51 18.87
CA PRO A 8 -1.92 15.59 17.45
C PRO A 8 -0.99 16.64 16.84
N ARG A 9 0.07 16.17 16.18
CA ARG A 9 1.01 17.03 15.47
C ARG A 9 0.21 17.70 14.34
N LYS A 10 0.19 19.03 14.32
CA LYS A 10 -0.37 19.77 13.19
C LYS A 10 0.28 19.25 11.91
N PRO A 11 -0.48 18.99 10.84
CA PRO A 11 0.08 18.55 9.57
C PRO A 11 1.11 19.58 9.12
N MET A 12 2.37 19.15 9.01
CA MET A 12 3.49 20.04 8.69
C MET A 12 3.49 20.47 7.22
N ILE A 13 2.66 19.83 6.38
CA ILE A 13 2.53 20.14 4.96
C ILE A 13 1.03 20.31 4.66
N LYS A 14 0.64 21.50 4.19
CA LYS A 14 -0.74 21.95 3.91
C LYS A 14 -1.11 21.76 2.43
N ASP A 15 -0.91 20.57 1.91
CA ASP A 15 -1.31 20.18 0.57
C ASP A 15 -2.26 18.99 0.67
N ASN A 16 -3.40 19.04 -0.03
CA ASN A 16 -4.32 17.92 -0.21
C ASN A 16 -3.71 16.85 -1.14
N ALA A 17 -2.43 16.54 -0.93
CA ALA A 17 -1.64 15.67 -1.79
C ALA A 17 -1.77 14.22 -1.32
N THR A 18 -2.24 13.39 -2.25
CA THR A 18 -2.56 11.99 -2.00
C THR A 18 -1.27 11.21 -1.83
N SER A 19 -1.26 10.26 -0.89
CA SER A 19 -0.13 9.36 -0.66
C SER A 19 -0.42 7.99 -1.24
N GLY A 20 0.53 7.44 -1.98
CA GLY A 20 0.56 6.04 -2.35
C GLY A 20 1.62 5.31 -1.56
N THR A 21 1.26 4.19 -0.92
CA THR A 21 2.22 3.33 -0.21
C THR A 21 2.15 1.92 -0.77
N ILE A 22 3.29 1.42 -1.24
CA ILE A 22 3.49 0.03 -1.64
C ILE A 22 4.30 -0.66 -0.55
N PHE A 23 3.84 -1.80 -0.06
CA PHE A 23 4.54 -2.54 0.99
C PHE A 23 4.33 -4.04 0.86
N GLY A 24 5.18 -4.82 1.50
CA GLY A 24 5.06 -6.27 1.51
C GLY A 24 6.20 -6.94 2.24
N HIS A 25 5.93 -8.11 2.80
CA HIS A 25 6.96 -8.95 3.38
C HIS A 25 7.91 -9.47 2.31
N ARG A 26 9.17 -9.69 2.65
CA ARG A 26 10.20 -10.17 1.71
C ARG A 26 9.79 -11.42 0.91
N LYS A 27 9.09 -12.35 1.54
CA LYS A 27 8.54 -13.56 0.89
C LYS A 27 7.02 -13.51 0.68
N GLY A 28 6.39 -12.40 1.03
CA GLY A 28 4.95 -12.19 0.90
C GLY A 28 4.55 -11.55 -0.43
N ARG A 29 3.24 -11.31 -0.56
CA ARG A 29 2.66 -10.53 -1.66
C ARG A 29 2.84 -9.03 -1.41
N VAL A 30 2.69 -8.27 -2.49
CA VAL A 30 2.81 -6.81 -2.46
C VAL A 30 1.42 -6.21 -2.31
N SER A 31 1.26 -5.29 -1.38
CA SER A 31 0.07 -4.50 -1.17
C SER A 31 0.32 -3.05 -1.59
N LEU A 32 -0.68 -2.42 -2.22
CA LEU A 32 -0.70 -1.01 -2.56
C LEU A 32 -1.89 -0.35 -1.86
N THR A 33 -1.62 0.74 -1.17
CA THR A 33 -2.62 1.58 -0.51
C THR A 33 -2.57 3.01 -1.03
N ILE A 34 -3.72 3.65 -1.07
CA ILE A 34 -3.86 5.07 -1.37
C ILE A 34 -4.60 5.77 -0.23
N GLN A 35 -3.96 6.81 0.32
CA GLN A 35 -4.50 7.65 1.38
C GLN A 35 -4.62 9.09 0.88
N GLU A 36 -5.76 9.74 1.13
CA GLU A 36 -5.90 11.18 0.85
C GLU A 36 -4.98 12.01 1.76
N ASP A 37 -4.84 11.58 3.02
CA ASP A 37 -3.97 12.16 4.04
C ASP A 37 -3.26 11.02 4.80
N PRO A 38 -1.93 11.10 5.07
CA PRO A 38 -1.22 10.15 5.94
C PRO A 38 -1.87 9.85 7.29
N HIS A 39 -2.69 10.75 7.83
CA HIS A 39 -3.36 10.62 9.12
C HIS A 39 -4.72 9.90 9.03
N CYS A 40 -5.24 9.70 7.83
CA CYS A 40 -6.53 9.06 7.54
C CYS A 40 -6.36 7.58 7.16
N MET A 41 -7.44 6.82 7.24
CA MET A 41 -7.44 5.45 6.72
C MET A 41 -7.33 5.46 5.18
N PRO A 42 -6.64 4.47 4.58
CA PRO A 42 -6.61 4.33 3.14
C PRO A 42 -8.01 4.09 2.60
N PHE A 43 -8.40 4.84 1.55
CA PHE A 43 -9.69 4.65 0.88
C PHE A 43 -9.59 3.61 -0.25
N PHE A 44 -8.36 3.20 -0.59
CA PHE A 44 -8.06 2.20 -1.59
C PHE A 44 -6.94 1.30 -1.08
N LEU A 45 -7.18 -0.01 -1.12
CA LEU A 45 -6.21 -1.06 -0.83
C LEU A 45 -6.37 -2.11 -1.92
N ILE A 46 -5.23 -2.56 -2.45
CA ILE A 46 -5.15 -3.68 -3.37
C ILE A 46 -3.95 -4.56 -3.01
N GLU A 47 -4.18 -5.86 -2.95
CA GLU A 47 -3.11 -6.86 -2.94
C GLU A 47 -2.80 -7.23 -4.40
N LEU A 48 -1.57 -6.97 -4.82
CA LEU A 48 -1.13 -7.29 -6.17
C LEU A 48 -0.92 -8.81 -6.30
N PRO A 49 -1.25 -9.42 -7.46
CA PRO A 49 -1.04 -10.83 -7.74
C PRO A 49 0.45 -11.14 -8.02
N MET A 50 1.36 -10.60 -7.21
CA MET A 50 2.79 -10.78 -7.32
C MET A 50 3.48 -10.75 -5.96
N TYR A 51 4.55 -11.53 -5.84
CA TYR A 51 5.42 -11.53 -4.67
C TYR A 51 6.40 -10.34 -4.71
N THR A 52 6.83 -9.91 -3.53
CA THR A 52 7.85 -8.86 -3.35
C THR A 52 9.16 -9.18 -4.09
N SER A 53 9.51 -10.46 -4.20
CA SER A 53 10.68 -10.92 -4.98
C SER A 53 10.54 -10.64 -6.48
N ALA A 54 9.33 -10.72 -7.05
CA ALA A 54 9.07 -10.39 -8.44
C ALA A 54 9.08 -8.87 -8.65
N GLN A 55 8.51 -8.11 -7.71
CA GLN A 55 8.56 -6.65 -7.71
C GLN A 55 10.01 -6.14 -7.73
N ASN A 56 10.87 -6.68 -6.86
CA ASN A 56 12.28 -6.28 -6.80
C ASN A 56 13.03 -6.53 -8.11
N LYS A 57 12.66 -7.59 -8.86
CA LYS A 57 13.21 -7.84 -10.20
C LYS A 57 12.73 -6.81 -11.22
N GLU A 58 11.45 -6.45 -11.19
CA GLU A 58 10.90 -5.40 -12.05
C GLU A 58 11.54 -4.04 -11.75
N MET A 59 11.80 -3.73 -10.48
CA MET A 59 12.47 -2.51 -10.03
C MET A 59 13.94 -2.43 -10.46
N ALA A 60 14.60 -3.57 -10.70
CA ALA A 60 15.95 -3.58 -11.27
C ALA A 60 15.98 -3.19 -12.75
N SER A 61 14.83 -3.14 -13.43
CA SER A 61 14.68 -2.77 -14.84
C SER A 61 14.25 -1.29 -15.01
N ASP A 62 14.87 -0.41 -14.21
CA ASP A 62 14.70 1.05 -14.11
C ASP A 62 13.33 1.56 -13.63
N ILE A 63 12.24 1.19 -14.29
CA ILE A 63 10.91 1.74 -14.01
C ILE A 63 9.90 0.60 -13.85
N TRP A 64 9.28 0.56 -12.68
CA TRP A 64 8.16 -0.32 -12.40
C TRP A 64 6.84 0.46 -12.54
N ARG A 65 6.04 0.10 -13.54
CA ARG A 65 4.74 0.71 -13.85
C ARG A 65 3.61 -0.23 -13.47
N ILE A 66 2.64 0.29 -12.74
CA ILE A 66 1.39 -0.42 -12.41
C ILE A 66 0.24 0.33 -13.08
N ALA A 67 -0.59 -0.38 -13.82
CA ALA A 67 -1.87 0.12 -14.32
C ALA A 67 -3.00 -0.75 -13.77
N LEU A 68 -4.04 -0.10 -13.27
CA LEU A 68 -5.25 -0.73 -12.78
C LEU A 68 -6.38 -0.41 -13.75
N GLU A 69 -6.94 -1.44 -14.38
CA GLU A 69 -8.05 -1.32 -15.32
C GLU A 69 -9.29 -1.95 -14.70
N SER A 70 -10.44 -1.29 -14.82
CA SER A 70 -11.72 -1.88 -14.43
C SER A 70 -12.66 -1.90 -15.62
N GLU A 71 -13.41 -2.99 -15.78
CA GLU A 71 -14.42 -3.13 -16.84
C GLU A 71 -15.75 -2.48 -16.40
N THR A 72 -15.75 -1.16 -16.18
CA THR A 72 -16.98 -0.43 -15.89
C THR A 72 -17.82 -0.28 -17.15
N LYS A 73 -18.89 -1.08 -17.26
CA LYS A 73 -19.88 -0.93 -18.36
C LYS A 73 -20.87 0.21 -18.13
N THR A 74 -20.88 0.83 -16.96
CA THR A 74 -21.90 1.81 -16.56
C THR A 74 -21.29 3.16 -16.18
N GLN A 75 -21.59 4.20 -16.96
CA GLN A 75 -21.18 5.59 -16.72
C GLN A 75 -21.68 6.21 -15.38
N LYS A 76 -22.43 5.45 -14.57
CA LYS A 76 -23.03 5.92 -13.31
C LYS A 76 -22.21 5.60 -12.06
N LYS A 77 -21.26 4.66 -12.13
CA LYS A 77 -20.42 4.29 -10.99
C LYS A 77 -19.15 5.12 -10.97
N LYS A 78 -18.73 5.57 -9.79
CA LYS A 78 -17.41 6.19 -9.66
C LYS A 78 -16.36 5.11 -9.80
N LEU A 79 -15.25 5.41 -10.47
CA LEU A 79 -14.16 4.46 -10.71
C LEU A 79 -13.69 3.76 -9.41
N MET A 80 -13.66 4.47 -8.29
CA MET A 80 -13.23 3.94 -6.99
C MET A 80 -14.25 3.01 -6.30
N GLU A 81 -15.48 2.96 -6.80
CA GLU A 81 -16.55 2.07 -6.33
C GLU A 81 -16.53 0.71 -7.03
N GLU A 82 -15.62 0.52 -7.99
CA GLU A 82 -15.46 -0.77 -8.67
C GLU A 82 -14.76 -1.79 -7.78
N PHE A 83 -15.28 -3.00 -7.84
CA PHE A 83 -14.79 -4.12 -7.05
C PHE A 83 -13.74 -4.95 -7.78
N VAL A 84 -13.79 -5.03 -9.11
CA VAL A 84 -12.87 -5.87 -9.90
C VAL A 84 -11.88 -5.02 -10.68
N TRP A 85 -10.60 -5.35 -10.52
CA TRP A 85 -9.49 -4.64 -11.13
C TRP A 85 -8.52 -5.59 -11.80
N ALA A 86 -8.22 -5.37 -13.08
CA ALA A 86 -7.11 -5.98 -13.77
C ALA A 86 -5.83 -5.21 -13.47
N VAL A 87 -4.83 -5.93 -12.95
CA VAL A 87 -3.52 -5.38 -12.61
C VAL A 87 -2.57 -5.66 -13.77
N TYR A 88 -1.96 -4.61 -14.30
CA TYR A 88 -0.90 -4.70 -15.28
C TYR A 88 0.40 -4.16 -14.70
N CYS A 89 1.45 -4.97 -14.76
CA CYS A 89 2.80 -4.58 -14.38
C CYS A 89 3.67 -4.48 -15.64
N ASN A 90 4.26 -3.31 -15.89
CA ASN A 90 5.11 -3.06 -17.07
C ASN A 90 4.47 -3.50 -18.40
N GLY A 91 3.16 -3.26 -18.54
CA GLY A 91 2.39 -3.61 -19.74
C GLY A 91 1.94 -5.08 -19.84
N LYS A 92 2.30 -5.93 -18.87
CA LYS A 92 1.87 -7.34 -18.80
C LYS A 92 0.75 -7.50 -17.78
N LYS A 93 -0.33 -8.18 -18.16
CA LYS A 93 -1.43 -8.50 -17.24
C LYS A 93 -0.94 -9.49 -16.18
N SER A 94 -0.86 -9.04 -14.93
CA SER A 94 -0.40 -9.84 -13.79
C SER A 94 -1.53 -10.62 -13.13
N GLY A 95 -2.76 -10.10 -13.18
CA GLY A 95 -3.94 -10.81 -12.67
C GLY A 95 -5.16 -9.92 -12.50
N LEU A 96 -6.19 -10.48 -11.89
CA LEU A 96 -7.40 -9.78 -11.46
C LEU A 96 -7.41 -9.71 -9.93
N PHE A 97 -8.00 -8.66 -9.40
CA PHE A 97 -8.12 -8.42 -7.97
C PHE A 97 -9.53 -7.95 -7.62
N ASN A 98 -10.03 -8.44 -6.49
CA ASN A 98 -11.32 -8.05 -5.92
C ASN A 98 -11.11 -7.16 -4.70
N LYS A 99 -11.53 -5.90 -4.77
CA LYS A 99 -11.44 -4.91 -3.67
C LYS A 99 -12.20 -5.34 -2.42
N GLU A 100 -13.29 -6.11 -2.57
CA GLU A 100 -14.07 -6.62 -1.44
C GLU A 100 -13.28 -7.64 -0.60
N GLU A 101 -12.34 -8.37 -1.21
CA GLU A 101 -11.48 -9.34 -0.52
C GLU A 101 -10.31 -8.67 0.20
N ALA A 102 -9.94 -7.44 -0.18
CA ALA A 102 -8.93 -6.68 0.55
C ALA A 102 -9.51 -6.11 1.84
N VAL A 103 -9.27 -6.85 2.91
CA VAL A 103 -9.51 -6.40 4.27
C VAL A 103 -8.22 -5.78 4.82
N MET A 104 -8.34 -4.62 5.44
CA MET A 104 -7.26 -4.03 6.23
C MET A 104 -7.00 -4.91 7.45
N GLY A 105 -5.96 -5.73 7.40
CA GLY A 105 -5.50 -6.58 8.50
C GLY A 105 -4.59 -5.83 9.47
N GLU A 106 -3.99 -6.60 10.38
CA GLU A 106 -3.08 -6.08 11.40
C GLU A 106 -1.81 -5.48 10.78
N ASP A 107 -1.25 -6.12 9.75
CA ASP A 107 -0.05 -5.67 9.05
C ASP A 107 -0.30 -4.35 8.33
N GLU A 108 -1.39 -4.24 7.57
CA GLU A 108 -1.73 -3.02 6.86
C GLU A 108 -1.96 -1.87 7.86
N MET A 109 -2.66 -2.12 8.97
CA MET A 109 -2.88 -1.13 10.01
C MET A 109 -1.56 -0.70 10.68
N TYR A 110 -0.66 -1.66 10.93
CA TYR A 110 0.66 -1.42 11.51
C TYR A 110 1.52 -0.53 10.60
N VAL A 111 1.53 -0.80 9.29
CA VAL A 111 2.21 0.05 8.28
C VAL A 111 1.61 1.44 8.27
N MET A 112 0.29 1.57 8.20
CA MET A 112 -0.38 2.88 8.16
C MET A 112 -0.06 3.71 9.42
N GLN A 113 0.03 3.08 10.60
CA GLN A 113 0.40 3.75 11.83
C GLN A 113 1.87 4.19 11.85
N HIS A 114 2.79 3.31 11.44
CA HIS A 114 4.23 3.61 11.38
C HIS A 114 4.54 4.76 10.42
N LEU A 115 3.84 4.81 9.29
CA LEU A 115 4.10 5.78 8.24
C LEU A 115 3.34 7.09 8.40
N ARG A 116 2.56 7.32 9.47
CA ARG A 116 1.84 8.58 9.71
C ARG A 116 2.73 9.82 9.63
N GLY A 117 3.97 9.72 10.10
CA GLY A 117 4.95 10.81 10.09
C GLY A 117 5.81 10.90 8.83
N ALA A 118 5.69 9.95 7.90
CA ALA A 118 6.47 9.89 6.68
C ALA A 118 5.61 10.37 5.50
N SER A 119 6.07 11.41 4.80
CA SER A 119 5.40 11.89 3.59
C SER A 119 5.81 11.06 2.36
N MET A 120 7.10 10.74 2.25
CA MET A 120 7.70 10.00 1.14
C MET A 120 8.91 9.21 1.66
N GLY A 121 9.36 8.22 0.90
CA GLY A 121 10.58 7.47 1.17
C GLY A 121 10.44 5.98 0.91
N ALA A 122 11.50 5.24 1.16
CA ALA A 122 11.50 3.79 1.10
C ALA A 122 12.31 3.25 2.28
N GLY A 123 11.95 2.07 2.77
CA GLY A 123 12.67 1.46 3.88
C GLY A 123 12.07 0.15 4.34
N VAL A 124 12.56 -0.31 5.49
CA VAL A 124 12.05 -1.48 6.19
C VAL A 124 11.34 -1.04 7.46
N ILE A 125 10.22 -1.69 7.75
CA ILE A 125 9.49 -1.53 9.02
C ILE A 125 9.79 -2.80 9.84
N PRO A 126 10.29 -2.66 11.08
CA PRO A 126 10.49 -3.80 11.96
C PRO A 126 9.18 -4.59 12.10
N SER A 127 9.22 -5.91 12.00
CA SER A 127 8.02 -6.73 12.23
C SER A 127 7.55 -6.62 13.67
N LEU A 128 6.24 -6.75 13.89
CA LEU A 128 5.64 -6.88 15.23
C LEU A 128 6.07 -8.19 15.91
N LEU A 129 6.43 -9.20 15.12
CA LEU A 129 6.88 -10.51 15.57
C LEU A 129 8.42 -10.57 15.52
N SER A 130 9.02 -11.30 16.45
CA SER A 130 10.47 -11.54 16.45
C SER A 130 10.91 -12.17 15.12
N GLU A 131 12.15 -11.95 14.67
CA GLU A 131 12.68 -12.51 13.40
C GLU A 131 12.50 -14.04 13.26
N LYS A 132 12.33 -14.75 14.38
CA LYS A 132 12.04 -16.20 14.43
C LYS A 132 10.57 -16.56 14.17
N GLU A 133 9.66 -15.62 14.30
CA GLU A 133 8.20 -15.81 14.25
C GLU A 133 7.55 -15.23 12.99
N SER A 134 8.26 -14.42 12.20
CA SER A 134 7.80 -13.97 10.88
C SER A 134 8.36 -14.87 9.76
N PRO A 135 7.66 -15.94 9.33
CA PRO A 135 8.14 -16.84 8.28
C PRO A 135 8.43 -16.09 6.95
N ASP A 136 7.71 -14.98 6.74
CA ASP A 136 7.72 -14.18 5.52
C ASP A 136 8.83 -13.12 5.46
N GLY A 137 9.57 -12.94 6.55
CA GLY A 137 10.73 -12.04 6.66
C GLY A 137 10.38 -10.58 6.93
N GLU A 138 11.32 -9.67 6.67
CA GLU A 138 11.17 -8.23 6.91
C GLU A 138 10.08 -7.59 6.04
N LEU A 139 9.41 -6.57 6.59
CA LEU A 139 8.40 -5.78 5.91
C LEU A 139 9.04 -4.56 5.25
N MET A 140 8.94 -4.46 3.94
CA MET A 140 9.50 -3.34 3.17
C MET A 140 8.38 -2.41 2.70
N TYR A 141 8.69 -1.12 2.53
CA TYR A 141 7.74 -0.15 2.00
C TYR A 141 8.40 0.88 1.06
N MET A 142 7.57 1.45 0.20
CA MET A 142 7.83 2.63 -0.61
C MET A 142 6.61 3.54 -0.53
N ARG A 143 6.81 4.79 -0.15
CA ARG A 143 5.78 5.82 -0.06
C ARG A 143 6.13 6.98 -0.96
N ALA A 144 5.15 7.44 -1.71
CA ALA A 144 5.23 8.64 -2.52
C ALA A 144 4.00 9.51 -2.28
N ARG A 145 4.15 10.79 -2.60
CA ARG A 145 3.09 11.79 -2.48
C ARG A 145 2.95 12.54 -3.80
N PHE A 146 1.71 12.77 -4.23
CA PHE A 146 1.37 13.32 -5.54
C PHE A 146 0.15 14.24 -5.48
#